data_AF-A0A1Q9XHB8-F1
#
_entry.id   AF-A0A1Q9XHB8-F1
#
_cell.length_a   1.000
_cell.length_b   1.000
_cell.length_c   1.000
_cell.angle_alpha   90.00
_cell.angle_beta   90.00
_cell.angle_gamma   90.00
#
_symmetry.space_group_name_H-M   'P 1'
#
loop_
_entity.id
_entity.type
_entity.pdbx_description
1 polymer ?
#
loop_
_entity_poly.entity_id
_entity_poly.type
_entity_poly.pdbx_seq_one_letter_code
_entity_poly.pdbx_strand_id
1 'polypeptide(L)' 'MARIPEAELTRLKRKVSLELDSNLAWALAQLVKRISYSDCRSLAVDDRETQQMIEAINQLQRALAEAGYAPR' A
#
# COMPACT_ATOMS: atom_id res chain seq x y z
N MET A 1 -32.73 4.92 2.61
CA MET A 1 -31.27 4.87 2.39
C MET A 1 -30.60 4.82 3.76
N ALA A 2 -30.20 3.65 4.23
CA ALA A 2 -29.57 3.50 5.54
C ALA A 2 -28.13 4.04 5.48
N ARG A 3 -27.84 5.05 6.30
CA ARG A 3 -26.49 5.60 6.48
C ARG A 3 -25.67 4.56 7.24
N ILE A 4 -24.84 3.81 6.52
CA ILE A 4 -23.91 2.86 7.12
C ILE A 4 -22.91 3.67 7.96
N PRO A 5 -22.70 3.35 9.25
CA PRO A 5 -21.72 4.03 10.08
C PRO A 5 -20.29 3.78 9.55
N GLU A 6 -19.48 4.84 9.51
CA GLU A 6 -18.11 4.88 8.95
C GLU A 6 -17.19 3.76 9.49
N ALA A 7 -17.47 3.28 10.71
CA ALA A 7 -16.74 2.19 11.36
C ALA A 7 -16.80 0.86 10.58
N GLU A 8 -17.90 0.56 9.89
CA GLU A 8 -18.11 -0.70 9.15
C GLU A 8 -17.41 -0.72 7.78
N LEU A 9 -17.06 0.44 7.21
CA LEU A 9 -16.33 0.52 5.93
C LEU A 9 -14.89 0.00 6.05
N THR A 10 -14.31 0.06 7.25
CA THR A 10 -12.92 -0.35 7.55
C THR A 10 -12.68 -1.86 7.39
N ARG A 11 -13.74 -2.68 7.31
CA ARG A 11 -13.61 -4.15 7.30
C ARG A 11 -13.74 -4.78 5.91
N LEU A 12 -14.10 -4.01 4.88
CA LEU A 12 -14.23 -4.52 3.52
C LEU A 12 -12.86 -4.53 2.82
N LYS A 13 -12.17 -5.68 2.88
CA LYS A 13 -11.00 -5.93 2.03
C LYS A 13 -11.43 -5.96 0.57
N ARG A 14 -10.91 -5.04 -0.24
CA ARG A 14 -11.09 -5.04 -1.71
C ARG A 14 -9.83 -5.59 -2.37
N LYS A 15 -10.01 -6.49 -3.33
CA LYS A 15 -8.89 -6.96 -4.17
C LYS A 15 -8.60 -5.90 -5.22
N VAL A 16 -7.33 -5.47 -5.29
CA VAL A 16 -6.81 -4.63 -6.38
C VAL A 16 -5.91 -5.51 -7.24
N SER A 17 -6.20 -5.60 -8.54
CA SER A 17 -5.38 -6.33 -9.51
C SER A 17 -4.61 -5.34 -10.38
N LEU A 18 -3.33 -5.62 -10.61
CA LEU A 18 -2.43 -4.81 -11.41
C LEU A 18 -1.58 -5.72 -12.29
N GLU A 19 -1.48 -5.41 -13.57
CA GLU A 19 -0.61 -6.09 -14.53
C GLU A 19 0.57 -5.17 -14.84
N LEU A 20 1.79 -5.68 -14.67
CA LEU A 20 3.04 -4.95 -14.91
C LEU A 20 4.01 -5.87 -15.64
N ASP A 21 4.77 -5.30 -16.59
CA ASP A 21 5.96 -5.95 -17.11
C ASP A 21 7.01 -6.11 -16.00
N SER A 22 7.90 -7.09 -16.14
CA SER A 22 8.90 -7.42 -15.12
C SER A 22 9.77 -6.24 -14.70
N ASN A 23 10.14 -5.35 -15.63
CA ASN A 23 10.92 -4.15 -15.31
C ASN A 23 10.14 -3.16 -14.45
N LEU A 24 8.84 -2.98 -14.73
CA LEU A 24 7.97 -2.10 -13.95
C LEU A 24 7.69 -2.69 -12.55
N ALA A 25 7.48 -4.00 -12.47
CA ALA A 25 7.31 -4.69 -11.18
C ALA A 25 8.57 -4.56 -10.30
N TRP A 26 9.76 -4.72 -10.88
CA TRP A 26 11.02 -4.49 -10.18
C TRP A 26 11.22 -3.04 -9.75
N ALA A 27 10.91 -2.08 -10.62
CA ALA A 27 11.00 -0.66 -10.29
C ALA A 27 10.06 -0.29 -9.14
N LEU A 28 8.81 -0.78 -9.19
CA LEU A 28 7.84 -0.59 -8.12
C LEU A 28 8.33 -1.21 -6.82
N ALA A 29 8.87 -2.43 -6.85
CA ALA A 29 9.42 -3.10 -5.68
C ALA A 29 10.53 -2.27 -5.01
N GLN A 30 11.45 -1.71 -5.80
CA GLN A 30 12.51 -0.84 -5.30
C GLN A 30 11.98 0.48 -4.72
N LEU A 31 10.97 1.07 -5.36
CA LEU A 31 10.32 2.29 -4.87
C LEU A 31 9.67 2.02 -3.50
N VAL A 32 8.81 1.01 -3.41
CA VAL A 32 8.07 0.73 -2.17
C VAL A 32 8.98 0.35 -1.01
N LYS A 33 10.16 -0.23 -1.28
CA LYS A 33 11.20 -0.49 -0.27
C LYS A 33 11.81 0.78 0.31
N ARG A 34 11.92 1.84 -0.51
CA ARG A 34 12.59 3.09 -0.13
C ARG A 34 11.66 4.09 0.56
N ILE A 35 10.35 3.98 0.35
CA ILE A 35 9.38 4.86 1.00
C ILE A 35 9.39 4.59 2.51
N SER A 36 9.60 5.65 3.27
CA SER A 36 9.69 5.66 4.72
C SER A 36 8.48 6.34 5.36
N TYR A 37 8.36 6.23 6.69
CA TYR A 37 7.33 6.93 7.46
C TYR A 37 7.36 8.45 7.22
N SER A 38 8.54 9.07 7.13
CA SER A 38 8.66 10.51 6.89
C SER A 38 8.13 10.93 5.52
N ASP A 39 8.33 10.09 4.49
CA ASP A 39 7.80 10.37 3.16
C ASP A 39 6.26 10.35 3.19
N CYS A 40 5.68 9.32 3.79
CA CYS A 40 4.23 9.25 4.00
C CYS A 40 3.73 10.42 4.86
N ARG A 41 4.46 10.79 5.92
CA ARG A 41 4.03 11.86 6.83
C ARG A 41 4.00 13.23 6.16
N SER A 42 4.91 13.47 5.22
CA SER A 42 4.95 14.71 4.45
C SER A 42 3.75 14.90 3.52
N LEU A 43 3.09 13.80 3.14
CA LEU A 43 1.95 13.79 2.22
C LEU A 43 0.60 13.66 2.95
N ALA A 44 0.61 13.05 4.13
CA ALA A 44 -0.59 12.79 4.92
C ALA A 44 -1.05 14.02 5.71
N VAL A 45 -2.37 14.16 5.86
CA VAL A 45 -3.04 15.16 6.68
C VAL A 45 -2.74 14.91 8.16
N ASP A 46 -2.74 13.66 8.61
CA ASP A 46 -2.51 13.30 10.01
C ASP A 46 -1.68 12.00 10.17
N ASP A 47 -1.38 11.67 11.43
CA ASP A 47 -0.59 10.47 11.75
C ASP A 47 -1.38 9.19 11.43
N ARG A 48 -2.72 9.21 11.49
CA ARG A 48 -3.55 8.05 11.20
C ARG A 48 -3.47 7.70 9.72
N GLU A 49 -3.61 8.68 8.83
CA GLU A 49 -3.43 8.51 7.39
C GLU A 49 -2.01 8.05 7.08
N THR A 50 -1.01 8.60 7.77
CA THR A 50 0.39 8.15 7.62
C THR A 50 0.53 6.65 7.91
N GLN A 51 -0.07 6.15 8.99
CA GLN A 51 -0.07 4.73 9.33
C GLN A 51 -0.80 3.89 8.26
N GLN A 52 -1.93 4.36 7.76
CA GLN A 52 -2.69 3.68 6.70
C GLN A 52 -1.87 3.56 5.40
N MET A 53 -1.15 4.62 5.01
CA MET A 53 -0.28 4.61 3.83
C MET A 53 0.87 3.60 4.00
N ILE A 54 1.51 3.59 5.17
CA ILE A 54 2.59 2.63 5.48
C ILE A 54 2.08 1.19 5.48
N GLU A 55 0.91 0.94 6.05
CA GLU A 55 0.29 -0.39 6.03
C GLU A 55 -0.01 -0.84 4.59
N ALA A 56 -0.53 0.05 3.75
CA ALA A 56 -0.78 -0.25 2.34
C ALA A 56 0.53 -0.55 1.57
N ILE A 57 1.59 0.20 1.82
CA ILE A 57 2.93 -0.04 1.24
C ILE A 57 3.46 -1.41 1.67
N ASN A 58 3.33 -1.76 2.95
CA ASN A 58 3.75 -3.07 3.47
C ASN A 58 2.98 -4.22 2.82
N GLN A 59 1.67 -4.05 2.57
CA GLN A 59 0.88 -5.06 1.84
C GLN A 59 1.33 -5.18 0.38
N LEU A 60 1.64 -4.06 -0.28
CA LEU A 60 2.15 -4.06 -1.65
C LEU A 60 3.54 -4.71 -1.74
N GLN A 61 4.43 -4.45 -0.79
CA GLN A 61 5.73 -5.13 -0.70
C GLN A 61 5.59 -6.65 -0.60
N ARG A 62 4.65 -7.14 0.24
CA ARG A 62 4.37 -8.57 0.38
C ARG A 62 3.85 -9.18 -0.92
N ALA A 63 2.88 -8.53 -1.57
CA ALA A 63 2.34 -9.00 -2.85
C ALA A 63 3.40 -9.06 -3.96
N LEU A 64 4.29 -8.06 -4.03
CA LEU A 64 5.41 -8.05 -4.98
C LEU A 64 6.42 -9.17 -4.67
N ALA A 65 6.73 -9.40 -3.40
CA ALA A 65 7.62 -10.49 -2.99
C ALA A 65 7.03 -11.87 -3.31
N GLU A 66 5.72 -12.08 -3.07
CA GLU A 66 5.00 -13.30 -3.45
C GLU A 66 4.98 -13.52 -4.96
N ALA A 67 4.95 -12.44 -5.75
CA ALA A 67 5.08 -12.47 -7.20
C ALA A 67 6.53 -12.65 -7.71
N GLY A 68 7.52 -12.80 -6.81
CA GLY A 68 8.94 -13.02 -7.14
C GLY A 68 9.79 -11.74 -7.24
N TYR A 69 9.23 -10.57 -6.94
CA TYR A 69 9.90 -9.27 -7.00
C TYR A 69 10.25 -8.79 -5.58
N ALA A 70 11.15 -9.52 -4.91
CA ALA A 70 11.64 -9.19 -3.56
C ALA A 70 13.03 -8.52 -3.62
N PRO A 71 13.13 -7.20 -3.40
CA PRO A 71 14.41 -6.50 -3.40
C PRO A 71 15.18 -6.80 -2.11
N ARG A 72 16.30 -7.52 -2.24
CA ARG A 72 17.26 -7.78 -1.15
C ARG A 72 17.72 -6.49 -0.50
#